data_AF-A0A4Q4NL19-F1
#
_entry.id   AF-A0A4Q4NL19-F1
#
_cell.length_a   1.000
_cell.length_b   1.000
_cell.length_c   1.000
_cell.angle_alpha   90.00
_cell.angle_beta   90.00
_cell.angle_gamma   90.00
#
_symmetry.space_group_name_H-M   'P 1'
#
loop_
_entity.id
_entity.type
_entity.pdbx_description
1 polymer ?
#
loop_
_entity_poly.entity_id
_entity_poly.type
_entity_poly.pdbx_seq_one_letter_code
_entity_poly.pdbx_strand_id
1 'polypeptide(L)'
;MPQNVPRGDPLENYGRENRAAPKPGQPQIHDFARTVYDDEVTALNQEVLSVPEVALQHIDPTRLTPPGSGGSGSGNSTDLGQKTLTTEEKDQCPFGDTRWPPPNVSISKPLHLLSVKGEKPIYYHLVYENSSPQADFWKGPLKAQATAAYVEKGLALSISKEGKSKKEMKAVKAKALEEEAPKAKMEVLQARNTKMLKELSSGPRGTIWQLDEGYLHIWRCIEVVQKVTGAVSLSADRRETFSMFGVGLKSINGDMLLVSQKAKVPT
;
A
#
# COMPACT_ATOMS: atom_id res chain seq x y z
N MET A 1 53.27 -35.47 39.45
CA MET A 1 53.78 -34.08 39.31
C MET A 1 53.11 -33.46 38.09
N PRO A 2 52.21 -32.47 38.26
CA PRO A 2 51.53 -31.83 37.14
C PRO A 2 52.39 -30.70 36.56
N GLN A 3 52.65 -30.75 35.26
CA GLN A 3 53.30 -29.66 34.53
C GLN A 3 52.28 -28.54 34.26
N ASN A 4 52.56 -27.36 34.81
CA ASN A 4 51.87 -26.11 34.48
C ASN A 4 52.19 -25.72 33.02
N VAL A 5 51.18 -25.74 32.16
CA VAL A 5 51.26 -25.09 30.84
C VAL A 5 50.65 -23.69 30.96
N PRO A 6 51.36 -22.61 30.58
CA PRO A 6 50.81 -21.25 30.64
C PRO A 6 49.60 -21.14 29.70
N ARG A 7 48.47 -20.67 30.24
CA ARG A 7 47.25 -20.40 29.50
C ARG A 7 47.49 -19.13 28.67
N GLY A 8 47.67 -19.27 27.35
CA GLY A 8 47.81 -18.14 26.43
C GLY A 8 46.61 -17.19 26.51
N ASP A 9 46.87 -15.90 26.37
CA ASP A 9 45.85 -14.85 26.45
C ASP A 9 44.91 -14.96 25.21
N PRO A 10 43.59 -15.19 25.40
CA PRO A 10 42.66 -15.35 24.29
C PRO A 10 42.42 -14.07 23.47
N LEU A 11 43.04 -12.93 23.84
CA LEU A 11 42.87 -11.64 23.17
C LEU A 11 44.10 -11.19 22.34
N GLU A 12 45.18 -11.97 22.28
CA GLU A 12 46.45 -11.55 21.65
C GLU A 12 46.35 -11.20 20.14
N ASN A 13 45.26 -11.61 19.49
CA ASN A 13 44.99 -11.35 18.07
C ASN A 13 43.69 -10.57 17.81
N TYR A 14 42.98 -10.13 18.84
CA TYR A 14 41.71 -9.40 18.67
C TYR A 14 41.99 -7.96 18.22
N GLY A 15 41.72 -7.65 16.95
CA GLY A 15 41.87 -6.30 16.37
C GLY A 15 43.04 -6.12 15.39
N ARG A 16 43.80 -7.17 15.03
CA ARG A 16 44.85 -7.08 13.99
C ARG A 16 44.33 -7.15 12.55
N GLU A 17 43.07 -7.49 12.34
CA GLU A 17 42.47 -7.57 11.01
C GLU A 17 41.80 -6.24 10.63
N ASN A 18 42.54 -5.44 9.87
CA ASN A 18 42.07 -4.19 9.31
C ASN A 18 41.06 -4.49 8.18
N ARG A 19 39.79 -4.72 8.51
CA ARG A 19 38.71 -5.08 7.56
C ARG A 19 38.39 -4.00 6.52
N ALA A 20 39.01 -2.83 6.62
CA ALA A 20 38.94 -1.74 5.66
C ALA A 20 40.12 -1.69 4.66
N ALA A 21 41.10 -2.61 4.77
CA ALA A 21 42.22 -2.65 3.84
C ALA A 21 41.78 -3.15 2.45
N PRO A 22 42.08 -2.42 1.36
CA PRO A 22 41.86 -2.91 -0.01
C PRO A 22 42.62 -4.22 -0.23
N LYS A 23 41.96 -5.24 -0.79
CA LYS A 23 42.59 -6.51 -1.13
C LYS A 23 43.71 -6.25 -2.17
N PRO A 24 44.95 -6.72 -1.94
CA PRO A 24 45.99 -6.61 -2.96
C PRO A 24 45.65 -7.52 -4.14
N GLY A 25 45.65 -6.97 -5.36
CA GLY A 25 45.75 -7.79 -6.59
C GLY A 25 44.50 -7.97 -7.45
N GLN A 26 43.53 -7.06 -7.41
CA GLN A 26 42.49 -7.02 -8.45
C GLN A 26 42.75 -5.82 -9.39
N PRO A 27 43.06 -6.03 -10.68
CA PRO A 27 43.22 -4.92 -11.61
C PRO A 27 41.86 -4.22 -11.78
N GLN A 28 41.76 -2.99 -11.28
CA GLN A 28 40.71 -2.06 -11.66
C GLN A 28 41.02 -1.58 -13.08
N ILE A 29 40.22 -2.02 -14.05
CA ILE A 29 40.16 -1.38 -15.36
C ILE A 29 39.49 -0.02 -15.12
N HIS A 30 40.31 1.01 -14.95
CA HIS A 30 39.86 2.39 -15.00
C HIS A 30 39.80 2.80 -16.46
N ASP A 31 38.59 2.86 -17.02
CA ASP A 31 38.38 3.53 -18.30
C ASP A 31 38.38 5.04 -18.05
N PHE A 32 39.58 5.63 -18.13
CA PHE A 32 39.78 7.08 -18.12
C PHE A 32 39.44 7.63 -19.51
N ALA A 33 38.16 7.92 -19.76
CA ALA A 33 37.73 8.70 -20.92
C ALA A 33 36.85 9.88 -20.50
N ARG A 34 37.55 10.99 -20.20
CA ARG A 34 37.17 12.40 -20.38
C ARG A 34 35.86 12.90 -19.76
N THR A 35 36.02 13.50 -18.58
CA THR A 35 35.29 14.72 -18.21
C THR A 35 35.74 15.88 -19.12
N VAL A 36 34.83 16.48 -19.87
CA VAL A 36 34.99 17.83 -20.43
C VAL A 36 33.73 18.61 -20.03
N TYR A 37 33.93 19.69 -19.28
CA TYR A 37 32.97 20.75 -19.09
C TYR A 37 33.32 21.83 -20.12
N ASP A 38 32.36 22.21 -20.97
CA ASP A 38 32.41 23.47 -21.70
C ASP A 38 31.11 24.22 -21.39
N ASP A 39 31.15 25.02 -20.32
CA ASP A 39 30.43 26.28 -20.29
C ASP A 39 31.19 27.20 -21.24
N GLU A 40 30.61 27.60 -22.37
CA GLU A 40 30.71 28.98 -22.89
C GLU A 40 29.46 29.35 -23.71
N VAL A 41 28.91 30.48 -23.33
CA VAL A 41 27.79 31.21 -23.93
C VAL A 41 28.29 31.90 -25.21
N THR A 42 27.51 31.90 -26.29
CA THR A 42 26.99 33.12 -26.97
C THR A 42 26.40 32.81 -28.36
N ALA A 43 25.26 33.46 -28.59
CA ALA A 43 24.42 33.61 -29.76
C ALA A 43 25.06 33.55 -31.17
N LEU A 44 24.30 33.01 -32.13
CA LEU A 44 23.91 33.78 -33.33
C LEU A 44 22.76 33.12 -34.11
N ASN A 45 21.77 33.96 -34.44
CA ASN A 45 20.71 33.75 -35.41
C ASN A 45 21.28 33.41 -36.79
N GLN A 46 20.61 32.52 -37.52
CA GLN A 46 20.51 32.63 -38.98
C GLN A 46 19.18 32.07 -39.48
N GLU A 47 18.31 33.01 -39.86
CA GLU A 47 17.23 32.80 -40.82
C GLU A 47 17.81 32.40 -42.18
N VAL A 48 17.22 31.41 -42.85
CA VAL A 48 17.05 31.42 -44.32
C VAL A 48 15.71 30.77 -44.67
N LEU A 49 14.78 31.61 -45.14
CA LEU A 49 13.58 31.28 -45.89
C LEU A 49 13.92 30.70 -47.27
N SER A 50 13.14 29.74 -47.78
CA SER A 50 12.63 29.68 -49.18
C SER A 50 11.70 28.48 -49.43
N VAL A 51 10.39 28.75 -49.38
CA VAL A 51 9.23 28.46 -50.27
C VAL A 51 9.28 27.26 -51.27
N PRO A 52 8.11 26.62 -51.59
CA PRO A 52 7.97 25.24 -52.08
C PRO A 52 7.50 25.12 -53.56
N GLU A 53 7.56 23.91 -54.16
CA GLU A 53 6.82 23.64 -55.42
C GLU A 53 6.45 22.15 -55.66
N VAL A 54 5.15 21.88 -55.54
CA VAL A 54 4.20 21.11 -56.39
C VAL A 54 4.74 20.04 -57.38
N ALA A 55 4.20 18.80 -57.31
CA ALA A 55 3.34 18.18 -58.35
C ALA A 55 3.24 16.63 -58.29
N LEU A 56 2.04 16.15 -57.94
CA LEU A 56 1.15 15.17 -58.62
C LEU A 56 1.65 13.82 -59.21
N GLN A 57 1.05 12.76 -58.64
CA GLN A 57 0.30 11.64 -59.27
C GLN A 57 1.00 10.61 -60.19
N HIS A 58 0.95 9.34 -59.76
CA HIS A 58 0.47 8.25 -60.63
C HIS A 58 -0.06 7.04 -59.83
N ILE A 59 -0.97 6.29 -60.46
CA ILE A 59 -1.99 5.38 -59.89
C ILE A 59 -1.51 3.90 -59.82
N ASP A 60 -2.04 3.15 -58.84
CA ASP A 60 -2.13 1.68 -58.57
C ASP A 60 -2.41 0.78 -59.82
N PRO A 61 -2.46 -0.59 -59.82
CA PRO A 61 -2.43 -1.58 -58.72
C PRO A 61 -1.70 -2.94 -59.01
N THR A 62 -1.10 -3.63 -58.02
CA THR A 62 -1.11 -5.12 -58.00
C THR A 62 -0.81 -5.68 -56.60
N ARG A 63 -1.81 -6.34 -56.03
CA ARG A 63 -1.73 -7.20 -54.84
C ARG A 63 -1.31 -8.61 -55.29
N LEU A 64 -0.28 -9.22 -54.71
CA LEU A 64 -0.10 -10.68 -54.50
C LEU A 64 1.17 -10.93 -53.61
N THR A 65 0.95 -11.54 -52.44
CA THR A 65 1.83 -11.99 -51.32
C THR A 65 3.11 -12.79 -51.69
N PRO A 66 4.14 -13.05 -50.81
CA PRO A 66 4.02 -13.72 -49.49
C PRO A 66 5.18 -13.39 -48.45
N PRO A 67 5.57 -14.27 -47.48
CA PRO A 67 5.62 -13.97 -46.03
C PRO A 67 7.04 -13.77 -45.44
N GLY A 68 7.16 -13.27 -44.20
CA GLY A 68 8.42 -13.39 -43.45
C GLY A 68 8.60 -12.43 -42.27
N SER A 69 8.63 -13.02 -41.09
CA SER A 69 9.62 -12.79 -40.02
C SER A 69 10.04 -11.36 -39.65
N GLY A 70 9.68 -10.98 -38.43
CA GLY A 70 10.63 -10.41 -37.46
C GLY A 70 11.25 -9.04 -37.78
N GLY A 71 10.62 -7.99 -37.26
CA GLY A 71 11.26 -6.71 -36.94
C GLY A 71 10.48 -6.10 -35.77
N SER A 72 11.07 -5.97 -34.58
CA SER A 72 11.74 -4.74 -34.15
C SER A 72 11.05 -3.49 -34.67
N GLY A 73 10.01 -3.07 -33.96
CA GLY A 73 9.43 -1.74 -34.04
C GLY A 73 9.63 -1.05 -32.69
N SER A 74 10.73 -0.31 -32.59
CA SER A 74 10.83 0.81 -31.65
C SER A 74 9.63 1.73 -31.89
N GLY A 75 8.90 2.06 -30.82
CA GLY A 75 7.67 2.83 -30.91
C GLY A 75 7.42 3.60 -29.63
N ASN A 76 8.20 4.66 -29.45
CA ASN A 76 7.92 5.87 -28.69
C ASN A 76 7.10 5.74 -27.39
N SER A 77 7.87 5.75 -26.31
CA SER A 77 7.46 6.22 -24.99
C SER A 77 7.06 7.70 -25.06
N THR A 78 5.80 7.97 -25.34
CA THR A 78 5.10 9.22 -25.01
C THR A 78 3.61 8.94 -24.98
N ASP A 79 3.08 8.55 -23.82
CA ASP A 79 1.89 9.20 -23.27
C ASP A 79 1.68 8.74 -21.82
N LEU A 80 1.74 9.68 -20.88
CA LEU A 80 1.28 9.50 -19.50
C LEU A 80 -0.25 9.64 -19.48
N GLY A 81 -0.93 8.82 -20.27
CA GLY A 81 -2.38 8.64 -20.26
C GLY A 81 -2.76 7.59 -19.21
N GLN A 82 -3.89 7.81 -18.55
CA GLN A 82 -4.48 6.89 -17.55
C GLN A 82 -4.21 5.42 -17.88
N LYS A 83 -3.45 4.74 -17.00
CA LYS A 83 -3.09 3.33 -17.21
C LYS A 83 -4.38 2.50 -17.18
N THR A 84 -4.89 2.19 -18.36
CA THR A 84 -6.10 1.38 -18.54
C THR A 84 -5.72 -0.05 -18.19
N LEU A 85 -6.44 -0.64 -17.25
CA LEU A 85 -6.23 -2.02 -16.81
C LEU A 85 -6.29 -2.97 -18.01
N THR A 86 -5.38 -3.95 -18.04
CA THR A 86 -5.33 -4.92 -19.13
C THR A 86 -6.56 -5.83 -19.12
N THR A 87 -6.85 -6.49 -20.24
CA THR A 87 -8.02 -7.37 -20.36
C THR A 87 -7.96 -8.52 -19.34
N GLU A 88 -6.76 -9.02 -19.05
CA GLU A 88 -6.52 -10.08 -18.07
C GLU A 88 -6.80 -9.63 -16.62
N GLU A 89 -6.60 -8.35 -16.31
CA GLU A 89 -6.94 -7.77 -15.01
C GLU A 89 -8.46 -7.60 -14.84
N LYS A 90 -9.18 -7.37 -15.94
CA LYS A 90 -10.65 -7.29 -15.96
C LYS A 90 -11.28 -8.68 -15.82
N ASP A 91 -10.73 -9.68 -16.50
CA ASP A 91 -11.23 -11.06 -16.47
C ASP A 91 -11.06 -11.73 -15.10
N GLN A 92 -10.10 -11.26 -14.30
CA GLN A 92 -9.95 -11.67 -12.90
C GLN A 92 -11.05 -11.12 -11.99
N CYS A 93 -11.92 -10.21 -12.43
CA CYS A 93 -12.96 -9.60 -11.63
C CYS A 93 -14.35 -9.93 -12.22
N PRO A 94 -15.01 -11.02 -11.79
CA PRO A 94 -16.24 -11.54 -12.41
C PRO A 94 -17.45 -10.58 -12.32
N PHE A 95 -17.32 -9.48 -11.57
CA PHE A 95 -18.35 -8.45 -11.39
C PHE A 95 -17.99 -7.11 -12.03
N GLY A 96 -16.91 -7.03 -12.82
CA GLY A 96 -16.48 -5.82 -13.54
C GLY A 96 -15.93 -4.68 -12.67
N ASP A 97 -16.05 -4.77 -11.34
CA ASP A 97 -15.43 -3.82 -10.41
C ASP A 97 -13.96 -4.20 -10.16
N THR A 98 -13.09 -3.78 -11.06
CA THR A 98 -11.65 -4.12 -11.06
C THR A 98 -10.86 -3.57 -9.88
N ARG A 99 -11.47 -2.66 -9.09
CA ARG A 99 -10.88 -2.19 -7.83
C ARG A 99 -10.89 -3.28 -6.77
N TRP A 100 -11.74 -4.29 -6.95
CA TRP A 100 -11.96 -5.33 -5.98
C TRP A 100 -11.62 -6.69 -6.56
N PRO A 101 -10.68 -7.41 -5.93
CA PRO A 101 -10.47 -8.80 -6.27
C PRO A 101 -11.75 -9.62 -5.99
N PRO A 102 -11.90 -10.79 -6.62
CA PRO A 102 -13.00 -11.69 -6.33
C PRO A 102 -12.97 -12.12 -4.86
N PRO A 103 -14.14 -12.31 -4.24
CA PRO A 103 -14.22 -12.79 -2.88
C PRO A 103 -13.69 -14.23 -2.76
N ASN A 104 -13.10 -14.54 -1.61
CA ASN A 104 -12.64 -15.87 -1.19
C ASN A 104 -11.54 -16.51 -2.05
N VAL A 105 -10.87 -15.72 -2.89
CA VAL A 105 -9.71 -16.17 -3.66
C VAL A 105 -8.44 -16.07 -2.82
N SER A 106 -7.53 -17.04 -2.99
CA SER A 106 -6.26 -17.07 -2.28
C SER A 106 -5.26 -16.14 -2.99
N ILE A 107 -5.07 -14.95 -2.44
CA ILE A 107 -4.19 -13.93 -3.03
C ILE A 107 -3.02 -13.69 -2.07
N SER A 108 -1.86 -14.23 -2.40
CA SER A 108 -0.61 -14.05 -1.63
C SER A 108 0.24 -12.88 -2.11
N LYS A 109 0.03 -12.43 -3.35
CA LYS A 109 0.82 -11.36 -3.97
C LYS A 109 0.22 -9.98 -3.65
N PRO A 110 1.07 -8.94 -3.53
CA PRO A 110 0.60 -7.56 -3.46
C PRO A 110 -0.30 -7.18 -4.64
N LEU A 111 -1.34 -6.42 -4.35
CA LEU A 111 -2.20 -5.77 -5.33
C LEU A 111 -1.91 -4.27 -5.39
N HIS A 112 -2.48 -3.61 -6.38
CA HIS A 112 -2.43 -2.16 -6.49
C HIS A 112 -3.83 -1.58 -6.71
N LEU A 113 -4.09 -0.44 -6.09
CA LEU A 113 -5.30 0.35 -6.30
C LEU A 113 -4.93 1.63 -7.04
N LEU A 114 -5.63 1.89 -8.14
CA LEU A 114 -5.57 3.17 -8.84
C LEU A 114 -6.51 4.15 -8.15
N SER A 115 -5.95 5.22 -7.55
CA SER A 115 -6.76 6.29 -6.96
C SER A 115 -7.50 7.04 -8.07
N VAL A 116 -8.77 7.38 -7.83
CA VAL A 116 -9.64 8.08 -8.79
C VAL A 116 -9.04 9.42 -9.24
N LYS A 117 -8.14 10.00 -8.45
CA LYS A 117 -7.51 11.31 -8.69
C LYS A 117 -6.25 11.27 -9.55
N GLY A 118 -5.91 10.12 -10.16
CA GLY A 118 -4.68 9.99 -10.95
C GLY A 118 -3.40 10.01 -10.09
N GLU A 119 -3.52 9.76 -8.79
CA GLU A 119 -2.38 9.63 -7.88
C GLU A 119 -1.61 8.33 -8.17
N LYS A 120 -0.39 8.24 -7.62
CA LYS A 120 0.48 7.05 -7.70
C LYS A 120 -0.28 5.78 -7.27
N PRO A 121 0.00 4.62 -7.90
CA PRO A 121 -0.62 3.36 -7.51
C PRO A 121 -0.33 3.03 -6.04
N ILE A 122 -1.40 2.72 -5.31
CA ILE A 122 -1.32 2.33 -3.90
C ILE A 122 -1.12 0.82 -3.84
N TYR A 123 0.02 0.37 -3.36
CA TYR A 123 0.31 -1.06 -3.22
C TYR A 123 -0.12 -1.57 -1.86
N TYR A 124 -0.72 -2.76 -1.81
CA TYR A 124 -1.21 -3.34 -0.56
C TYR A 124 -1.27 -4.86 -0.61
N HIS A 125 -1.27 -5.50 0.56
CA HIS A 125 -1.67 -6.88 0.73
C HIS A 125 -3.17 -6.98 1.04
N LEU A 126 -3.92 -7.76 0.26
CA LEU A 126 -5.35 -7.97 0.48
C LEU A 126 -5.58 -8.82 1.74
N VAL A 127 -6.48 -8.36 2.61
CA VAL A 127 -6.93 -9.11 3.80
C VAL A 127 -8.41 -9.44 3.71
N TYR A 128 -9.22 -8.53 3.15
CA TYR A 128 -10.66 -8.70 3.06
C TYR A 128 -11.05 -9.85 2.14
N GLU A 129 -11.86 -10.78 2.66
CA GLU A 129 -12.34 -11.95 1.91
C GLU A 129 -11.22 -12.73 1.21
N ASN A 130 -10.00 -12.71 1.75
CA ASN A 130 -8.87 -13.44 1.21
C ASN A 130 -8.73 -14.79 1.92
N SER A 131 -8.72 -15.88 1.17
CA SER A 131 -8.57 -17.24 1.71
C SER A 131 -7.11 -17.65 1.93
N SER A 132 -6.14 -16.79 1.59
CA SER A 132 -4.71 -17.03 1.83
C SER A 132 -4.37 -17.04 3.32
N PRO A 133 -3.58 -18.01 3.82
CA PRO A 133 -3.12 -18.02 5.21
C PRO A 133 -2.23 -16.82 5.56
N GLN A 134 -1.62 -16.17 4.57
CA GLN A 134 -0.81 -14.97 4.77
C GLN A 134 -1.67 -13.75 5.16
N ALA A 135 -2.96 -13.74 4.82
CA ALA A 135 -3.87 -12.65 5.17
C ALA A 135 -3.96 -12.43 6.69
N ASP A 136 -4.02 -13.53 7.45
CA ASP A 136 -4.04 -13.46 8.92
C ASP A 136 -2.70 -13.00 9.49
N PHE A 137 -1.58 -13.38 8.85
CA PHE A 137 -0.25 -12.94 9.25
C PHE A 137 -0.09 -11.42 9.11
N TRP A 138 -0.57 -10.81 8.02
CA TRP A 138 -0.48 -9.36 7.83
C TRP A 138 -1.43 -8.58 8.75
N LYS A 139 -2.61 -9.15 9.03
CA LYS A 139 -3.65 -8.53 9.87
C LYS A 139 -3.27 -8.44 11.35
N GLY A 140 -2.57 -9.45 11.87
CA GLY A 140 -2.25 -9.58 13.29
C GLY A 140 -1.50 -8.38 13.88
N PRO A 141 -0.32 -8.00 13.33
CA PRO A 141 0.48 -6.89 13.82
C PRO A 141 -0.27 -5.56 13.85
N LEU A 142 -0.99 -5.23 12.78
CA LEU A 142 -1.77 -3.99 12.67
C LEU A 142 -2.90 -3.92 13.71
N LYS A 143 -3.58 -5.05 13.98
CA LYS A 143 -4.59 -5.09 15.05
C LYS A 143 -3.99 -4.87 16.43
N ALA A 144 -2.81 -5.43 16.68
CA ALA A 144 -2.11 -5.25 17.94
C ALA A 144 -1.70 -3.77 18.11
N GLN A 145 -1.13 -3.16 17.06
CA GLN A 145 -0.77 -1.74 17.05
C GLN A 145 -2.00 -0.83 17.24
N ALA A 146 -3.09 -1.06 16.51
CA ALA A 146 -4.33 -0.30 16.68
C ALA A 146 -4.88 -0.39 18.12
N THR A 147 -4.79 -1.57 18.74
CA THR A 147 -5.21 -1.77 20.13
C THR A 147 -4.29 -1.03 21.10
N ALA A 148 -2.98 -1.10 20.90
CA ALA A 148 -2.00 -0.38 21.73
C ALA A 148 -2.21 1.15 21.63
N ALA A 149 -2.34 1.68 20.41
CA ALA A 149 -2.60 3.10 20.17
C ALA A 149 -3.93 3.56 20.81
N TYR A 150 -4.96 2.71 20.79
CA TYR A 150 -6.24 3.01 21.45
C TYR A 150 -6.11 3.12 22.98
N VAL A 151 -5.30 2.25 23.59
CA VAL A 151 -5.00 2.31 25.03
C VAL A 151 -4.16 3.55 25.36
N GLU A 152 -3.14 3.85 24.57
CA GLU A 152 -2.27 5.02 24.73
C GLU A 152 -3.06 6.34 24.66
N LYS A 153 -4.08 6.40 23.81
CA LYS A 153 -5.00 7.55 23.72
C LYS A 153 -5.97 7.67 24.91
N GLY A 154 -5.90 6.78 25.90
CA GLY A 154 -6.79 6.79 27.07
C GLY A 154 -8.26 6.60 26.68
N LEU A 155 -8.51 5.80 25.63
CA LEU A 155 -9.86 5.48 25.18
C LEU A 155 -10.38 4.17 25.78
N ALA A 156 -9.49 3.27 26.19
CA ALA A 156 -9.85 2.01 26.84
C ALA A 156 -10.09 2.18 28.34
N LEU A 157 -11.13 1.55 28.86
CA LEU A 157 -11.39 1.42 30.29
C LEU A 157 -10.55 0.29 30.89
N SER A 158 -9.93 0.57 32.03
CA SER A 158 -9.17 -0.44 32.79
C SER A 158 -10.13 -1.42 33.48
N ILE A 159 -10.11 -2.69 33.07
CA ILE A 159 -10.93 -3.74 33.68
C ILE A 159 -10.08 -4.57 34.64
N SER A 160 -10.41 -4.53 35.93
CA SER A 160 -9.83 -5.46 36.91
C SER A 160 -10.28 -6.89 36.67
N LYS A 161 -9.31 -7.81 36.66
CA LYS A 161 -9.48 -9.26 36.42
C LYS A 161 -9.59 -10.08 37.71
N GLU A 162 -9.43 -9.45 38.87
CA GLU A 162 -9.23 -10.17 40.13
C GLU A 162 -10.55 -10.80 40.64
N GLY A 163 -10.51 -12.09 40.95
CA GLY A 163 -11.62 -12.86 41.54
C GLY A 163 -12.83 -13.13 40.65
N LYS A 164 -12.85 -12.70 39.38
CA LYS A 164 -14.04 -12.81 38.51
C LYS A 164 -14.08 -14.10 37.70
N SER A 165 -15.25 -14.72 37.64
CA SER A 165 -15.53 -15.86 36.75
C SER A 165 -15.51 -15.44 35.26
N LYS A 166 -15.39 -16.42 34.36
CA LYS A 166 -15.42 -16.19 32.90
C LYS A 166 -16.68 -15.44 32.43
N LYS A 167 -17.84 -15.73 33.04
CA LYS A 167 -19.13 -15.11 32.70
C LYS A 167 -19.15 -13.64 33.14
N GLU A 168 -18.71 -13.36 34.35
CA GLU A 168 -18.60 -11.99 34.88
C GLU A 168 -17.60 -11.16 34.09
N MET A 169 -16.44 -11.74 33.75
CA MET A 169 -15.46 -11.08 32.89
C MET A 169 -16.03 -10.70 31.52
N LYS A 170 -16.89 -11.54 30.93
CA LYS A 170 -17.54 -11.23 29.65
C LYS A 170 -18.54 -10.08 29.79
N ALA A 171 -19.34 -10.07 30.86
CA ALA A 171 -20.30 -9.02 31.15
C ALA A 171 -19.62 -7.67 31.44
N VAL A 172 -18.56 -7.66 32.25
CA VAL A 172 -17.78 -6.45 32.56
C VAL A 172 -17.14 -5.88 31.30
N LYS A 173 -16.60 -6.73 30.42
CA LYS A 173 -16.07 -6.29 29.12
C LYS A 173 -17.14 -5.71 28.20
N ALA A 174 -18.33 -6.30 28.16
CA ALA A 174 -19.44 -5.77 27.36
C ALA A 174 -19.86 -4.39 27.87
N LYS A 175 -20.03 -4.23 29.18
CA LYS A 175 -20.37 -2.95 29.81
C LYS A 175 -19.29 -1.88 29.56
N ALA A 176 -18.01 -2.25 29.66
CA ALA A 176 -16.91 -1.33 29.35
C ALA A 176 -16.97 -0.87 27.88
N LEU A 177 -17.24 -1.76 26.93
CA LEU A 177 -17.41 -1.37 25.52
C LEU A 177 -18.59 -0.43 25.30
N GLU A 178 -19.72 -0.64 26.00
CA GLU A 178 -20.88 0.25 25.94
C GLU A 178 -20.54 1.66 26.46
N GLU A 179 -19.72 1.75 27.51
CA GLU A 179 -19.25 3.02 28.08
C GLU A 179 -18.19 3.70 27.22
N GLU A 180 -17.33 2.93 26.54
CA GLU A 180 -16.33 3.42 25.58
C GLU A 180 -16.96 3.93 24.27
N ALA A 181 -18.10 3.37 23.86
CA ALA A 181 -18.69 3.59 22.54
C ALA A 181 -19.04 5.06 22.20
N PRO A 182 -19.59 5.89 23.11
CA PRO A 182 -19.86 7.30 22.82
C PRO A 182 -18.58 8.08 22.49
N LYS A 183 -17.51 7.89 23.27
CA LYS A 183 -16.21 8.55 23.05
C LYS A 183 -15.58 8.05 21.74
N ALA A 184 -15.58 6.73 21.53
CA ALA A 184 -15.09 6.12 20.30
C ALA A 184 -15.85 6.64 19.05
N LYS A 185 -17.18 6.82 19.13
CA LYS A 185 -17.99 7.38 18.04
C LYS A 185 -17.56 8.80 17.69
N MET A 186 -17.30 9.65 18.69
CA MET A 186 -16.84 11.02 18.47
C MET A 186 -15.48 11.06 17.76
N GLU A 187 -14.54 10.20 18.17
CA GLU A 187 -13.23 10.07 17.51
C GLU A 187 -13.36 9.67 16.03
N VAL A 188 -14.26 8.73 15.70
CA VAL A 188 -14.47 8.32 14.30
C VAL A 188 -15.04 9.47 13.46
N LEU A 189 -16.01 10.23 14.01
CA LEU A 189 -16.55 11.41 13.33
C LEU A 189 -15.50 12.50 13.14
N GLN A 190 -14.66 12.74 14.15
CA GLN A 190 -13.55 13.68 14.06
C GLN A 190 -12.53 13.26 13.01
N ALA A 191 -12.14 11.98 12.99
CA ALA A 191 -11.21 11.44 12.01
C ALA A 191 -11.72 11.60 10.57
N ARG A 192 -13.03 11.43 10.36
CA ARG A 192 -13.67 11.72 9.06
C ARG A 192 -13.57 13.21 8.72
N ASN A 193 -13.97 14.09 9.63
CA ASN A 193 -14.05 15.54 9.38
C ASN A 193 -12.67 16.18 9.18
N THR A 194 -11.65 15.63 9.84
CA THR A 194 -10.24 16.10 9.75
C THR A 194 -9.44 15.39 8.66
N LYS A 195 -10.07 14.52 7.86
CA LYS A 195 -9.44 13.74 6.78
C LYS A 195 -8.34 12.78 7.23
N MET A 196 -8.30 12.39 8.51
CA MET A 196 -7.47 11.27 8.99
C MET A 196 -7.92 9.94 8.40
N LEU A 197 -9.22 9.81 8.09
CA LEU A 197 -9.79 8.72 7.32
C LEU A 197 -10.01 9.20 5.88
N LYS A 198 -9.04 8.93 4.99
CA LYS A 198 -9.05 9.43 3.60
C LYS A 198 -9.83 8.47 2.70
N GLU A 199 -10.84 8.97 2.01
CA GLU A 199 -11.53 8.21 0.96
C GLU A 199 -10.61 8.05 -0.26
N LEU A 200 -10.34 6.80 -0.66
CA LEU A 200 -9.52 6.48 -1.83
C LEU A 200 -10.36 6.20 -3.07
N SER A 201 -11.44 5.45 -2.89
CA SER A 201 -12.32 5.04 -3.97
C SER A 201 -13.68 4.63 -3.44
N SER A 202 -14.74 4.92 -4.18
CA SER A 202 -16.12 4.54 -3.84
C SER A 202 -16.80 3.82 -5.00
N GLY A 203 -17.50 2.72 -4.73
CA GLY A 203 -18.09 1.85 -5.73
C GLY A 203 -19.30 1.06 -5.25
N PRO A 204 -19.92 0.24 -6.13
CA PRO A 204 -21.09 -0.56 -5.79
C PRO A 204 -20.85 -1.53 -4.63
N ARG A 205 -19.62 -2.05 -4.49
CA ARG A 205 -19.21 -2.97 -3.41
C ARG A 205 -18.84 -2.27 -2.10
N GLY A 206 -18.82 -0.94 -2.07
CA GLY A 206 -18.45 -0.15 -0.91
C GLY A 206 -17.41 0.93 -1.19
N THR A 207 -16.94 1.56 -0.12
CA THR A 207 -15.93 2.62 -0.16
C THR A 207 -14.64 2.12 0.49
N ILE A 208 -13.51 2.32 -0.20
CA ILE A 208 -12.17 2.04 0.31
C ILE A 208 -11.62 3.32 0.95
N TRP A 209 -11.13 3.18 2.17
CA TRP A 209 -10.54 4.24 2.96
C TRP A 209 -9.10 3.90 3.31
N GLN A 210 -8.26 4.93 3.43
CA GLN A 210 -6.92 4.84 3.98
C GLN A 210 -6.92 5.43 5.39
N LEU A 211 -6.27 4.72 6.30
CA LEU A 211 -6.00 5.18 7.65
C LEU A 211 -4.50 5.09 7.89
N ASP A 212 -3.87 6.25 8.10
CA ASP A 212 -2.43 6.31 8.29
C ASP A 212 -1.98 5.63 9.59
N GLU A 213 -0.73 5.17 9.65
CA GLU A 213 -0.15 4.52 10.84
C GLU A 213 -0.35 5.33 12.14
N GLY A 214 -0.23 6.67 12.07
CA GLY A 214 -0.43 7.56 13.22
C GLY A 214 -1.86 7.58 13.77
N TYR A 215 -2.84 7.11 12.99
CA TYR A 215 -4.26 7.16 13.33
C TYR A 215 -4.89 5.76 13.49
N LEU A 216 -4.09 4.70 13.64
CA LEU A 216 -4.59 3.33 13.78
C LEU A 216 -5.57 3.11 14.94
N HIS A 217 -5.51 3.94 15.99
CA HIS A 217 -6.49 3.91 17.08
C HIS A 217 -7.94 4.09 16.59
N ILE A 218 -8.16 4.80 15.48
CA ILE A 218 -9.47 4.99 14.86
C ILE A 218 -10.07 3.67 14.38
N TRP A 219 -9.26 2.73 13.88
CA TRP A 219 -9.75 1.38 13.55
C TRP A 219 -10.34 0.69 14.79
N ARG A 220 -9.69 0.85 15.95
CA ARG A 220 -10.22 0.29 17.19
C ARG A 220 -11.50 1.00 17.64
N CYS A 221 -11.59 2.32 17.49
CA CYS A 221 -12.84 3.06 17.73
C CYS A 221 -13.99 2.52 16.88
N ILE A 222 -13.74 2.28 15.58
CA ILE A 222 -14.71 1.66 14.67
C ILE A 222 -15.14 0.29 15.18
N GLU A 223 -14.20 -0.58 15.57
CA GLU A 223 -14.53 -1.91 16.11
C GLU A 223 -15.40 -1.83 17.38
N VAL A 224 -15.12 -0.89 18.30
CA VAL A 224 -15.90 -0.70 19.54
C VAL A 224 -17.33 -0.28 19.19
N VAL A 225 -17.48 0.75 18.35
CA VAL A 225 -18.80 1.25 17.94
C VAL A 225 -19.60 0.13 17.26
N GLN A 226 -19.02 -0.58 16.30
CA GLN A 226 -19.72 -1.66 15.59
C GLN A 226 -20.13 -2.81 16.49
N LYS A 227 -19.35 -3.14 17.53
CA LYS A 227 -19.72 -4.19 18.49
C LYS A 227 -20.95 -3.81 19.30
N VAL A 228 -21.15 -2.53 19.59
CA VAL A 228 -22.26 -2.04 20.41
C VAL A 228 -23.49 -1.73 19.55
N THR A 229 -23.31 -1.06 18.41
CA THR A 229 -24.43 -0.54 17.59
C THR A 229 -24.66 -1.32 16.30
N GLY A 230 -23.82 -2.30 15.98
CA GLY A 230 -23.85 -3.06 14.72
C GLY A 230 -23.25 -2.33 13.51
N ALA A 231 -23.32 -0.99 13.48
CA ALA A 231 -22.81 -0.15 12.40
C ALA A 231 -22.33 1.21 12.89
N VAL A 232 -21.45 1.85 12.14
CA VAL A 232 -20.96 3.21 12.39
C VAL A 232 -21.80 4.22 11.61
N SER A 233 -22.33 5.23 12.29
CA SER A 233 -22.97 6.38 11.64
C SER A 233 -21.91 7.44 11.32
N LEU A 234 -21.59 7.64 10.05
CA LEU A 234 -20.68 8.71 9.60
C LEU A 234 -21.40 10.05 9.39
N SER A 235 -22.71 10.01 9.15
CA SER A 235 -23.65 11.14 9.10
C SER A 235 -25.03 10.69 9.57
N ALA A 236 -26.00 11.62 9.63
CA ALA A 236 -27.36 11.34 10.08
C ALA A 236 -28.05 10.23 9.25
N ASP A 237 -27.73 10.15 7.96
CA ASP A 237 -28.33 9.28 6.95
C ASP A 237 -27.43 8.12 6.52
N ARG A 238 -26.16 8.11 6.93
CA ARG A 238 -25.15 7.15 6.45
C ARG A 238 -24.66 6.24 7.56
N ARG A 239 -25.23 5.03 7.62
CA ARG A 239 -24.77 3.92 8.46
C ARG A 239 -23.98 2.92 7.64
N GLU A 240 -22.78 2.59 8.11
CA GLU A 240 -21.86 1.70 7.40
C GLU A 240 -21.22 0.68 8.33
N THR A 241 -20.93 -0.49 7.78
CA THR A 241 -20.08 -1.51 8.38
C THR A 241 -18.72 -1.48 7.72
N PHE A 242 -17.68 -1.47 8.54
CA PHE A 242 -16.29 -1.40 8.20
C PHE A 242 -15.62 -2.75 8.45
N SER A 243 -14.74 -3.11 7.52
CA SER A 243 -13.82 -4.23 7.64
C SER A 243 -12.43 -3.81 7.18
N MET A 244 -11.41 -4.52 7.64
CA MET A 244 -10.04 -4.31 7.14
C MET A 244 -9.96 -4.82 5.72
N PHE A 245 -9.65 -3.93 4.78
CA PHE A 245 -9.49 -4.23 3.36
C PHE A 245 -8.11 -4.81 3.06
N GLY A 246 -7.07 -4.16 3.56
CA GLY A 246 -5.69 -4.56 3.28
C GLY A 246 -4.67 -3.80 4.11
N VAL A 247 -3.41 -4.19 3.92
CA VAL A 247 -2.24 -3.63 4.60
C VAL A 247 -1.38 -2.90 3.59
N GLY A 248 -1.09 -1.63 3.86
CA GLY A 248 -0.33 -0.77 2.96
C GLY A 248 1.12 -1.22 2.76
N LEU A 249 1.65 -0.97 1.56
CA LEU A 249 3.02 -1.26 1.16
C LEU A 249 3.67 -0.04 0.53
N LYS A 250 5.01 -0.06 0.44
CA LYS A 250 5.82 0.98 -0.20
C LYS A 250 5.52 2.37 0.36
N SER A 251 4.88 3.25 -0.44
CA SER A 251 4.60 4.65 -0.12
C SER A 251 3.56 4.86 0.98
N ILE A 252 2.84 3.79 1.36
CA ILE A 252 1.87 3.78 2.46
C ILE A 252 2.15 2.63 3.44
N ASN A 253 3.43 2.26 3.59
CA ASN A 253 3.81 1.19 4.51
C ASN A 253 3.41 1.55 5.95
N GLY A 254 2.75 0.64 6.65
CA GLY A 254 2.19 0.88 7.99
C GLY A 254 0.74 1.35 7.99
N ASP A 255 0.22 1.84 6.85
CA ASP A 255 -1.16 2.28 6.75
C ASP A 255 -2.12 1.09 6.66
N MET A 256 -3.32 1.29 7.18
CA MET A 256 -4.42 0.35 7.09
C MET A 256 -5.40 0.80 6.02
N LEU A 257 -5.73 -0.10 5.09
CA LEU A 257 -6.85 0.10 4.17
C LEU A 257 -8.10 -0.51 4.79
N LEU A 258 -9.18 0.26 4.79
CA LEU A 258 -10.50 -0.15 5.27
C LEU A 258 -11.47 -0.19 4.11
N VAL A 259 -12.47 -1.05 4.22
CA VAL A 259 -13.65 -1.08 3.37
C VAL A 259 -14.86 -0.74 4.22
N SER A 260 -15.71 0.16 3.76
CA SER A 260 -17.05 0.40 4.33
C SER A 260 -18.15 0.01 3.35
N GLN A 261 -19.24 -0.54 3.88
CA GLN A 261 -20.44 -0.94 3.13
C GLN A 261 -21.67 -0.39 3.84
N LYS A 262 -22.70 0.00 3.09
CA LYS A 262 -23.97 0.47 3.68
C LYS A 262 -24.55 -0.65 4.55
N ALA A 263 -24.84 -0.33 5.81
CA ALA A 263 -25.49 -1.27 6.70
C ALA A 263 -26.92 -1.54 6.20
N LYS A 264 -27.31 -2.82 6.12
CA LYS A 264 -28.71 -3.17 5.86
C LYS A 264 -29.53 -2.65 7.04
N VAL A 265 -30.55 -1.83 6.76
CA VAL A 265 -31.52 -1.45 7.78
C VAL A 265 -32.22 -2.75 8.21
N PRO A 266 -32.23 -3.10 9.50
CA PRO A 266 -33.03 -4.24 9.95
C PRO A 266 -34.49 -3.93 9.65
N THR A 267 -35.05 -4.68 8.70
CA THR A 267 -36.49 -4.76 8.40
C THR A 267 -37.23 -5.43 9.55
#